data_AF-A0A2M9JNY8-F1
#
_entry.id   AF-A0A2M9JNY8-F1
#
_cell.length_a   1.000
_cell.length_b   1.000
_cell.length_c   1.000
_cell.angle_alpha   90.00
_cell.angle_beta   90.00
_cell.angle_gamma   90.00
#
_symmetry.space_group_name_H-M   'P 1'
#
loop_
_entity.id
_entity.type
_entity.pdbx_description
1 polymer ?
#
loop_
_entity_poly.entity_id
_entity_poly.type
_entity_poly.pdbx_seq_one_letter_code
_entity_poly.pdbx_strand_id
1 'polypeptide(L)' 'MEWLAEQGCSMLFKADGERTRGHRWMVIVSGGVLGESFFRRDLASADACLEATLAHLESRGMSPFA' A
#
# COMPACT_ATOMS: atom_id res chain seq x y z
N MET A 1 -2.73 3.41 -8.97
CA MET A 1 -2.27 2.01 -9.21
C MET A 1 -1.35 1.95 -10.42
N GLU A 2 -1.74 2.50 -11.56
CA GLU A 2 -0.91 2.51 -12.78
C GLU A 2 0.46 3.14 -12.58
N TRP A 3 0.52 4.33 -11.97
CA TRP A 3 1.80 4.98 -11.64
C TRP A 3 2.77 4.07 -10.85
N LEU A 4 2.27 3.32 -9.85
CA LEU A 4 3.11 2.38 -9.09
C LEU A 4 3.64 1.26 -9.99
N ALA A 5 2.82 0.73 -10.90
CA ALA A 5 3.23 -0.29 -11.84
C ALA A 5 4.31 0.24 -12.81
N GLU A 6 4.20 1.49 -13.26
CA GLU A 6 5.22 2.18 -14.08
C GLU A 6 6.55 2.33 -13.33
N GLN A 7 6.51 2.49 -12.00
CA GLN A 7 7.69 2.51 -11.15
C GLN A 7 8.20 1.10 -10.78
N GLY A 8 7.69 0.04 -11.42
CA GLY A 8 8.06 -1.35 -11.16
C GLY A 8 7.57 -1.90 -9.82
N CYS A 9 6.60 -1.23 -9.18
CA CYS A 9 6.01 -1.69 -7.93
C CYS A 9 4.79 -2.59 -8.19
N SER A 10 4.62 -3.60 -7.35
CA SER A 10 3.39 -4.38 -7.23
C SER A 10 2.65 -4.01 -5.95
N MET A 11 1.33 -3.83 -6.05
CA MET A 11 0.47 -3.52 -4.93
C MET A 11 -0.66 -4.55 -4.82
N LEU A 12 -0.76 -5.20 -3.65
CA LEU A 12 -1.84 -6.09 -3.30
C LEU A 12 -2.76 -5.39 -2.31
N PHE A 13 -4.06 -5.44 -2.60
CA PHE A 13 -5.09 -4.97 -1.71
C PHE A 13 -6.06 -6.11 -1.42
N LYS A 14 -6.26 -6.46 -0.15
CA LYS A 14 -7.06 -7.61 0.25
C LYS A 14 -8.05 -7.25 1.36
N ALA A 15 -9.29 -7.68 1.21
CA ALA A 15 -10.25 -7.79 2.29
C ALA A 15 -10.29 -9.24 2.81
N ASP A 16 -10.28 -9.40 4.13
CA ASP A 16 -10.27 -10.68 4.82
C ASP A 16 -11.37 -10.68 5.89
N GLY A 17 -12.45 -11.41 5.61
CA GLY A 17 -13.66 -11.44 6.45
C GLY A 17 -13.47 -12.19 7.77
N GLU A 18 -12.48 -13.09 7.83
CA GLU A 18 -12.15 -13.90 9.01
C GLU A 18 -11.35 -13.09 10.05
N ARG A 19 -10.81 -11.94 9.67
CA ARG A 19 -10.03 -11.08 10.57
C ARG A 19 -10.90 -10.29 11.54
N THR A 20 -10.28 -9.96 12.66
CA THR A 20 -10.85 -9.09 13.70
C THR A 20 -11.34 -7.77 13.11
N ARG A 21 -12.47 -7.31 13.64
CA ARG A 21 -13.06 -6.01 13.29
C ARG A 21 -12.02 -4.92 13.59
N GLY A 22 -11.47 -4.29 12.53
CA GLY A 22 -10.38 -3.31 12.62
C GLY A 22 -9.11 -3.66 11.82
N HIS A 23 -8.95 -4.91 11.37
CA HIS A 23 -7.80 -5.37 10.56
C HIS A 23 -8.23 -6.17 9.32
N ARG A 24 -9.47 -5.98 8.88
CA ARG A 24 -10.05 -6.71 7.75
C ARG A 24 -9.42 -6.34 6.42
N TRP A 25 -8.79 -5.19 6.32
CA TRP A 25 -8.13 -4.75 5.10
C TRP A 25 -6.62 -4.87 5.26
N MET A 26 -5.97 -5.26 4.17
CA MET A 26 -4.53 -5.33 4.06
C MET A 26 -4.09 -4.62 2.79
N VAL A 27 -2.99 -3.89 2.89
CA VAL A 27 -2.20 -3.48 1.74
C VAL A 27 -0.77 -4.01 1.85
N ILE A 28 -0.24 -4.49 0.73
CA ILE A 28 1.18 -4.79 0.55
C ILE A 28 1.66 -4.04 -0.69
N VAL A 29 2.77 -3.31 -0.58
CA VAL A 29 3.45 -2.68 -1.73
C VAL A 29 4.90 -3.14 -1.71
N SER A 30 5.42 -3.56 -2.86
CA SER A 30 6.78 -4.10 -2.97
C SER A 30 7.36 -3.90 -4.37
N GLY A 31 8.68 -4.01 -4.48
CA GLY A 31 9.40 -3.98 -5.75
C GLY A 31 9.75 -2.56 -6.24
N GLY A 32 10.36 -2.50 -7.42
CA GLY A 32 10.71 -1.25 -8.08
C GLY A 32 11.52 -0.30 -7.20
N VAL A 33 11.08 0.95 -7.17
CA VAL A 33 11.64 2.05 -6.35
C VAL A 33 11.61 1.80 -4.83
N LEU A 34 10.92 0.76 -4.34
CA LEU A 34 10.95 0.36 -2.93
C LEU A 34 12.13 -0.57 -2.58
N GLY A 35 12.86 -1.09 -3.57
CA GLY A 35 14.00 -1.99 -3.39
C GLY A 35 13.60 -3.35 -2.78
N GLU A 36 14.50 -3.94 -1.99
CA GLU A 36 14.25 -5.23 -1.30
C GLU A 36 13.27 -5.12 -0.11
N SER A 37 12.83 -3.89 0.22
CA SER A 37 11.85 -3.66 1.28
C SER A 37 10.42 -3.76 0.75
N PHE A 38 9.51 -4.31 1.56
CA PHE A 38 8.08 -4.24 1.30
C PHE A 38 7.38 -3.42 2.40
N PHE A 39 6.34 -2.69 2.00
CA PHE A 39 5.45 -2.00 2.91
C PHE A 39 4.20 -2.84 3.11
N ARG A 40 3.82 -3.09 4.37
CA ARG A 40 2.58 -3.78 4.72
C ARG A 40 1.86 -3.09 5.87
N ARG A 41 0.54 -2.94 5.72
CA ARG A 41 -0.36 -2.51 6.79
C ARG A 41 -1.65 -3.31 6.77
N ASP A 42 -2.14 -3.63 7.97
CA ASP A 42 -3.42 -4.27 8.23
C ASP A 42 -4.33 -3.27 8.97
N LEU A 43 -5.42 -2.82 8.35
CA LEU A 43 -6.23 -1.67 8.78
C LEU A 43 -7.74 -1.94 8.69
N ALA A 44 -8.51 -0.96 9.18
CA ALA A 44 -9.95 -1.09 9.39
C ALA A 44 -10.78 -0.93 8.11
N SER A 45 -10.26 -0.21 7.11
CA SER A 45 -10.95 0.10 5.86
C SER A 45 -10.01 0.11 4.68
N ALA A 46 -10.60 0.06 3.48
CA ALA A 46 -9.88 0.26 2.24
C ALA A 46 -9.19 1.64 2.21
N ASP A 47 -9.93 2.70 2.51
CA ASP A 47 -9.40 4.07 2.48
C ASP A 47 -8.21 4.23 3.41
N ALA A 48 -8.25 3.66 4.61
CA ALA A 48 -7.12 3.69 5.53
C ALA A 48 -5.85 3.03 4.95
N CYS A 49 -6.01 1.93 4.20
CA CYS A 49 -4.91 1.29 3.48
C CYS A 49 -4.35 2.17 2.35
N LEU A 50 -5.22 2.89 1.62
CA LEU A 50 -4.78 3.82 0.58
C LEU A 50 -4.01 5.00 1.17
N GLU A 51 -4.56 5.65 2.20
CA GLU A 51 -3.91 6.76 2.91
C GLU A 51 -2.55 6.35 3.48
N ALA A 52 -2.48 5.18 4.12
CA ALA A 52 -1.21 4.66 4.64
C ALA A 52 -0.19 4.40 3.52
N THR A 53 -0.64 4.02 2.33
CA THR A 53 0.23 3.82 1.18
C THR A 53 0.73 5.15 0.64
N LEU A 54 -0.15 6.14 0.46
CA LEU A 54 0.24 7.47 -0.02
C LEU A 54 1.24 8.13 0.94
N ALA A 55 0.97 8.10 2.24
CA ALA A 55 1.89 8.62 3.26
C ALA A 55 3.24 7.89 3.24
N HIS A 56 3.25 6.57 2.98
CA HIS A 56 4.49 5.82 2.84
C HIS A 56 5.30 6.25 1.62
N LEU A 57 4.65 6.43 0.47
CA LEU A 57 5.30 6.90 -0.75
C LEU A 57 5.86 8.31 -0.57
N GLU A 58 5.06 9.22 0.00
CA GLU A 58 5.48 10.59 0.28
C GLU A 58 6.70 10.63 1.21
N SER A 59 6.74 9.79 2.24
CA SER A 59 7.90 9.67 3.14
C SER A 59 9.18 9.22 2.45
N ARG A 60 9.07 8.64 1.24
CA ARG A 60 10.19 8.24 0.38
C ARG A 60 10.45 9.22 -0.77
N GLY A 61 9.82 10.39 -0.75
CA GLY A 61 9.94 11.39 -1.81
C GLY A 61 9.23 11.00 -3.11
N MET A 62 8.26 10.09 -3.02
CA MET A 62 7.48 9.61 -4.16
C MET A 62 6.07 10.16 -4.09
N SER A 63 5.60 10.78 -5.16
CA SER A 63 4.23 11.28 -5.26
C SER A 63 3.63 10.90 -6.62
N PRO A 64 2.50 10.19 -6.65
CA PRO A 64 1.75 9.97 -7.89
C PRO A 64 1.02 11.23 -8.40
N PHE A 65 1.10 12.34 -7.66
CA PHE A 65 0.45 13.62 -7.97
C PHE A 65 1.44 14.76 -8.26
N ALA A 66 2.75 14.48 -8.23
CA ALA A 66 3.79 15.46 -8.54
C ALA A 66 4.08 15.55 -10.04
#